data_AF-A0A822Y3C6-F1
#
_entry.id   AF-A0A822Y3C6-F1
#
_cell.length_a   1.000
_cell.length_b   1.000
_cell.length_c   1.000
_cell.angle_alpha   90.00
_cell.angle_beta   90.00
_cell.angle_gamma   90.00
#
_symmetry.space_group_name_H-M   'P 1'
#
loop_
_entity.id
_entity.type
_entity.pdbx_description
1 polymer ?
#
loop_
_entity_poly.entity_id
_entity_poly.type
_entity_poly.pdbx_seq_one_letter_code
_entity_poly.pdbx_strand_id
1 'polypeptide(L)'
;MVQIREFRIVMPMSLDEYQIAQMYMVMKMQQQNTTSNEGVEVLENRPFEDEVLGKGQYTSKFYHLQSKAPAWLTTFAPSDALLMQEEAWNAYPRCKTVIKCPYFTRFSLTIETVHKADNGCSENVHGLSKDLLAARQVEIIDIASAARDYWSYVVGSNNMDFTKFRSLKTGRGPLLEGWQDRCDPVMTAYKLVTIDAPYWGFGYRLEQTFLAVSI
;
A
#
# COMPACT_ATOMS: atom_id res chain seq x y z
N MET A 1 -14.66 10.08 -10.59
CA MET A 1 -13.95 9.61 -11.80
C MET A 1 -12.98 8.58 -11.27
N VAL A 2 -12.98 7.35 -11.79
CA VAL A 2 -12.10 6.31 -11.25
C VAL A 2 -10.64 6.74 -11.46
N GLN A 3 -9.85 6.79 -10.39
CA GLN A 3 -8.41 7.02 -10.45
C GLN A 3 -7.67 5.69 -10.45
N ILE A 4 -6.69 5.55 -11.34
CA ILE A 4 -5.82 4.37 -11.43
C ILE A 4 -4.35 4.81 -11.41
N ARG A 5 -3.62 4.35 -10.40
CA ARG A 5 -2.19 4.65 -10.22
C ARG A 5 -1.41 3.38 -9.90
N GLU A 6 -0.22 3.23 -10.46
CA GLU A 6 0.69 2.13 -10.16
C GLU A 6 1.94 2.68 -9.49
N PHE A 7 2.17 2.25 -8.24
CA PHE A 7 3.39 2.54 -7.51
C PHE A 7 4.37 1.39 -7.66
N ARG A 8 5.60 1.70 -8.08
CA ARG A 8 6.69 0.75 -8.20
C ARG A 8 7.68 1.00 -7.07
N ILE A 9 7.72 0.07 -6.11
CA ILE A 9 8.58 0.17 -4.93
C ILE A 9 9.70 -0.85 -5.08
N VAL A 10 10.90 -0.38 -5.44
CA VAL A 10 12.09 -1.23 -5.55
C VAL A 10 12.67 -1.44 -4.15
N MET A 11 13.09 -2.67 -3.84
CA MET A 11 13.60 -3.06 -2.54
C MET A 11 14.92 -3.83 -2.65
N PRO A 12 15.92 -3.56 -1.78
CA PRO A 12 17.23 -4.22 -1.79
C PRO A 12 17.19 -5.59 -1.07
N MET A 13 16.28 -6.45 -1.51
CA MET A 13 16.07 -7.79 -0.96
C MET A 13 15.46 -8.73 -1.99
N SER A 14 15.53 -10.02 -1.71
CA SER A 14 14.86 -11.04 -2.53
C SER A 14 13.34 -11.07 -2.28
N LEU A 15 12.60 -11.75 -3.15
CA LEU A 15 11.15 -12.00 -2.96
C LEU A 15 10.86 -12.70 -1.64
N ASP A 16 11.61 -13.77 -1.33
CA ASP A 16 11.41 -14.57 -0.11
C ASP A 16 11.65 -13.74 1.16
N GLU A 17 12.71 -12.92 1.16
CA GLU A 17 12.99 -11.99 2.26
C GLU A 17 11.87 -10.94 2.40
N TYR A 18 11.38 -10.40 1.27
CA TYR A 18 10.31 -9.42 1.29
C TYR A 18 9.00 -10.01 1.85
N GLN A 19 8.65 -11.25 1.49
CA GLN A 19 7.44 -11.90 2.01
C GLN A 19 7.46 -11.96 3.55
N ILE A 20 8.59 -12.34 4.14
CA ILE A 20 8.77 -12.41 5.59
C ILE A 20 8.79 -11.00 6.19
N ALA A 21 9.55 -10.07 5.59
CA ALA A 21 9.69 -8.71 6.08
C ALA A 21 8.36 -7.95 6.07
N GLN A 22 7.57 -8.08 4.99
CA GLN A 22 6.25 -7.46 4.86
C GLN A 22 5.32 -7.95 5.98
N MET A 23 5.25 -9.26 6.21
CA MET A 23 4.41 -9.83 7.27
C MET A 23 4.83 -9.31 8.66
N TYR A 24 6.13 -9.29 8.95
CA TYR A 24 6.66 -8.73 10.19
C TYR A 24 6.29 -7.25 10.34
N MET A 25 6.46 -6.45 9.28
CA MET A 25 6.15 -5.02 9.31
C MET A 25 4.65 -4.77 9.51
N VAL A 26 3.77 -5.53 8.87
CA VAL A 26 2.31 -5.43 9.08
C VAL A 26 1.97 -5.73 10.54
N MET A 27 2.49 -6.83 11.11
CA MET A 27 2.24 -7.19 12.51
C MET A 27 2.76 -6.12 13.48
N LYS A 28 3.97 -5.60 13.23
CA LYS A 28 4.55 -4.53 14.06
C LYS A 28 3.75 -3.24 13.96
N MET A 29 3.32 -2.85 12.77
CA MET A 29 2.52 -1.64 12.54
C MET A 29 1.17 -1.75 13.24
N GLN A 30 0.53 -2.93 13.21
CA GLN A 30 -0.70 -3.20 13.95
C GLN A 30 -0.49 -3.06 15.47
N GLN A 31 0.57 -3.66 16.01
CA GLN A 31 0.91 -3.54 17.44
C GLN A 31 1.15 -2.08 17.87
N GLN A 32 1.82 -1.28 17.03
CA GLN A 32 2.15 0.11 17.35
C GLN A 32 0.96 1.07 17.21
N ASN A 33 -0.01 0.76 16.34
CA ASN A 33 -1.17 1.62 16.08
C ASN A 33 -2.43 1.20 16.83
N THR A 34 -2.40 0.11 17.60
CA THR A 34 -3.55 -0.31 18.41
C THR A 34 -3.52 0.38 19.77
N THR A 35 -4.55 1.17 20.06
CA THR A 35 -4.83 1.80 21.35
C THR A 35 -6.15 1.25 21.91
N SER A 36 -6.61 1.72 23.07
CA SER A 36 -7.86 1.21 23.68
C SER A 36 -9.11 1.48 22.84
N ASN A 37 -9.11 2.52 21.99
CA ASN A 37 -10.30 2.97 21.24
C ASN A 37 -10.08 3.04 19.70
N GLU A 38 -8.84 2.85 19.22
CA GLU A 38 -8.48 2.93 17.80
C GLU A 38 -7.50 1.83 17.45
N GLY A 39 -7.52 1.35 16.21
CA GLY A 39 -6.63 0.28 15.79
C GLY A 39 -7.25 -0.66 14.77
N VAL A 40 -6.71 -1.87 14.73
CA VAL A 40 -7.07 -2.88 13.75
C VAL A 40 -7.78 -4.03 14.45
N GLU A 41 -9.04 -4.24 14.09
CA GLU A 41 -9.85 -5.37 14.54
C GLU A 41 -9.83 -6.44 13.44
N VAL A 42 -9.30 -7.62 13.74
CA VAL A 42 -9.29 -8.75 12.80
C VAL A 42 -10.57 -9.54 12.97
N LEU A 43 -11.44 -9.51 11.95
CA LEU A 43 -12.72 -10.22 11.93
C LEU A 43 -12.56 -11.66 11.48
N GLU A 44 -11.75 -11.86 10.45
CA GLU A 44 -11.55 -13.17 9.84
C GLU A 44 -10.11 -13.31 9.40
N ASN A 45 -9.56 -14.51 9.60
CA ASN A 45 -8.22 -14.88 9.16
C ASN A 45 -8.21 -16.38 8.85
N ARG A 46 -8.24 -16.74 7.56
CA ARG A 46 -8.33 -18.14 7.14
C ARG A 46 -7.59 -18.38 5.83
N PRO A 47 -7.16 -19.63 5.56
CA PRO A 47 -6.69 -19.98 4.24
C PRO A 47 -7.81 -19.85 3.18
N PHE A 48 -7.42 -19.63 1.94
CA PHE A 48 -8.31 -19.69 0.78
C PHE A 48 -7.62 -20.35 -0.42
N GLU A 49 -8.44 -20.78 -1.37
CA GLU A 49 -8.00 -21.28 -2.68
C GLU A 49 -8.91 -20.64 -3.73
N ASP A 50 -8.30 -20.02 -4.74
CA ASP A 50 -8.97 -19.30 -5.82
C ASP A 50 -8.39 -19.75 -7.17
N GLU A 51 -9.20 -19.78 -8.22
CA GLU A 51 -8.78 -20.23 -9.54
C GLU A 51 -7.72 -19.33 -10.19
N VAL A 52 -7.75 -18.03 -9.89
CA VAL A 52 -6.90 -17.01 -10.51
C VAL A 52 -5.69 -16.67 -9.64
N LEU A 53 -5.91 -16.47 -8.33
CA LEU A 53 -4.85 -16.14 -7.37
C LEU A 53 -4.13 -17.37 -6.84
N GLY A 54 -4.76 -18.55 -6.84
CA GLY A 54 -4.22 -19.76 -6.25
C GLY A 54 -4.49 -19.86 -4.75
N LYS A 55 -3.58 -20.53 -4.04
CA LYS A 55 -3.68 -20.73 -2.58
C LYS A 55 -3.06 -19.58 -1.82
N GLY A 56 -3.71 -19.16 -0.74
CA GLY A 56 -3.21 -18.04 0.06
C GLY A 56 -3.92 -17.87 1.39
N GLN A 57 -3.74 -16.69 1.99
CA GLN A 57 -4.39 -16.27 3.22
C GLN A 57 -5.38 -15.14 2.96
N TYR A 58 -6.61 -15.32 3.43
CA TYR A 58 -7.63 -14.31 3.43
C TYR A 58 -7.72 -13.65 4.82
N THR A 59 -7.80 -12.32 4.85
CA THR A 59 -8.06 -11.57 6.07
C THR A 59 -9.14 -10.53 5.86
N SER A 60 -10.04 -10.39 6.84
CA SER A 60 -11.01 -9.31 6.92
C SER A 60 -10.76 -8.50 8.19
N LYS A 61 -10.67 -7.18 8.08
CA LYS A 61 -10.34 -6.29 9.19
C LYS A 61 -11.17 -5.02 9.17
N PHE A 62 -11.48 -4.51 10.37
CA PHE A 62 -11.88 -3.12 10.53
C PHE A 62 -10.70 -2.28 11.00
N TYR A 63 -10.51 -1.13 10.36
CA TYR A 63 -9.63 -0.07 10.85
C TYR A 63 -10.49 1.04 11.46
N HIS A 64 -10.26 1.27 12.74
CA HIS A 64 -10.88 2.34 13.52
C HIS A 64 -9.92 3.55 13.47
N LEU A 65 -10.20 4.52 12.59
CA LEU A 65 -9.30 5.64 12.25
C LEU A 65 -9.83 7.01 12.69
N GLN A 66 -10.58 7.07 13.78
CA GLN A 66 -11.34 8.27 14.19
C GLN A 66 -10.43 9.50 14.41
N SER A 67 -9.31 9.37 15.14
CA SER A 67 -8.36 10.48 15.38
C SER A 67 -7.55 10.87 14.15
N LYS A 68 -7.47 9.98 13.15
CA LYS A 68 -6.72 10.21 11.91
C LYS A 68 -7.58 10.86 10.82
N ALA A 69 -8.81 11.25 11.16
CA ALA A 69 -9.70 11.93 10.24
C ALA A 69 -9.19 13.31 9.83
N PRO A 70 -9.16 13.63 8.52
CA PRO A 70 -8.91 14.99 8.09
C PRO A 70 -9.97 15.96 8.65
N ALA A 71 -9.55 17.15 9.09
CA ALA A 71 -10.45 18.14 9.70
C ALA A 71 -11.65 18.56 8.81
N TRP A 72 -11.49 18.50 7.48
CA TRP A 72 -12.59 18.80 6.57
C TRP A 72 -13.69 17.73 6.60
N LEU A 73 -13.33 16.48 6.91
CA LEU A 73 -14.26 15.35 6.97
C LEU A 73 -15.09 15.38 8.25
N THR A 74 -14.45 15.73 9.38
CA THR A 74 -15.11 15.84 10.69
C THR A 74 -16.11 16.99 10.77
N THR A 75 -16.14 17.89 9.79
CA THR A 75 -17.10 19.01 9.74
C THR A 75 -18.53 18.55 9.43
N PHE A 76 -18.70 17.41 8.75
CA PHE A 76 -20.03 16.93 8.32
C PHE A 76 -20.24 15.42 8.47
N ALA A 77 -19.20 14.65 8.71
CA ALA A 77 -19.28 13.22 8.97
C ALA A 77 -19.13 12.94 10.47
N PRO A 78 -19.86 11.97 11.04
CA PRO A 78 -19.71 11.57 12.44
C PRO A 78 -18.32 10.98 12.69
N SER A 79 -17.91 10.94 13.97
CA SER A 79 -16.55 10.51 14.34
C SER A 79 -16.26 9.05 13.96
N ASP A 80 -17.28 8.19 13.83
CA ASP A 80 -17.19 6.80 13.38
C ASP A 80 -17.22 6.61 11.85
N ALA A 81 -17.36 7.70 11.07
CA ALA A 81 -17.44 7.64 9.61
C ALA A 81 -16.16 7.11 8.93
N LEU A 82 -15.03 7.05 9.64
CA LEU A 82 -13.78 6.48 9.16
C LEU A 82 -13.54 5.03 9.59
N LEU A 83 -14.60 4.31 9.93
CA LEU A 83 -14.53 2.86 9.92
C LEU A 83 -14.22 2.39 8.50
N MET A 84 -13.06 1.76 8.31
CA MET A 84 -12.67 1.16 7.03
C MET A 84 -12.72 -0.35 7.15
N GLN A 85 -13.44 -0.99 6.24
CA GLN A 85 -13.41 -2.44 6.11
C GLN A 85 -12.39 -2.81 5.04
N GLU A 86 -11.40 -3.60 5.43
CA GLU A 86 -10.42 -4.20 4.53
C GLU A 86 -10.71 -5.69 4.37
N GLU A 87 -10.80 -6.14 3.12
CA GLU A 87 -10.73 -7.54 2.75
C GLU A 87 -9.44 -7.74 1.93
N ALA A 88 -8.59 -8.68 2.34
CA ALA A 88 -7.31 -8.93 1.68
C ALA A 88 -7.13 -10.42 1.36
N TRP A 89 -6.72 -10.71 0.13
CA TRP A 89 -6.38 -12.02 -0.41
C TRP A 89 -4.89 -12.03 -0.75
N ASN A 90 -4.09 -12.62 0.13
CA ASN A 90 -2.65 -12.73 -0.04
C ASN A 90 -2.28 -14.12 -0.56
N ALA A 91 -2.02 -14.23 -1.86
CA ALA A 91 -1.48 -15.41 -2.53
C ALA A 91 -0.11 -15.07 -3.13
N TYR A 92 0.84 -14.72 -2.26
CA TYR A 92 2.17 -14.26 -2.63
C TYR A 92 2.77 -15.12 -3.77
N PRO A 93 3.28 -14.50 -4.86
CA PRO A 93 3.66 -13.09 -4.99
C PRO A 93 2.53 -12.14 -5.43
N ARG A 94 1.27 -12.59 -5.51
CA ARG A 94 0.12 -11.74 -5.85
C ARG A 94 -0.75 -11.48 -4.63
N CYS A 95 -1.12 -10.22 -4.44
CA CYS A 95 -2.01 -9.82 -3.37
C CYS A 95 -3.12 -8.94 -3.94
N LYS A 96 -4.32 -9.07 -3.39
CA LYS A 96 -5.43 -8.16 -3.65
C LYS A 96 -5.99 -7.69 -2.32
N THR A 97 -6.21 -6.38 -2.20
CA THR A 97 -6.83 -5.78 -1.03
C THR A 97 -7.95 -4.86 -1.51
N VAL A 98 -9.13 -4.99 -0.91
CA VAL A 98 -10.28 -4.13 -1.18
C VAL A 98 -10.63 -3.43 0.12
N ILE A 99 -10.64 -2.10 0.09
CA ILE A 99 -11.00 -1.25 1.20
C ILE A 99 -12.30 -0.53 0.85
N LYS A 100 -13.28 -0.66 1.76
CA LYS A 100 -14.58 0.00 1.68
C LYS A 100 -14.80 0.81 2.94
N CYS A 101 -15.67 1.81 2.84
CA CYS A 101 -16.13 2.57 3.99
C CYS A 101 -17.64 2.39 4.13
N PRO A 102 -18.14 1.82 5.24
CA PRO A 102 -19.59 1.63 5.43
C PRO A 102 -20.39 2.94 5.35
N TYR A 103 -19.79 4.06 5.78
CA TYR A 103 -20.41 5.38 5.68
C TYR A 103 -20.45 5.89 4.23
N PHE A 104 -19.36 5.73 3.49
CA PHE A 104 -19.28 6.05 2.06
C PHE A 104 -19.53 4.80 1.20
N THR A 105 -20.78 4.35 1.12
CA THR A 105 -21.17 3.09 0.45
C THR A 105 -20.81 2.99 -1.04
N ARG A 106 -20.59 4.13 -1.72
CA ARG A 106 -20.17 4.19 -3.13
C ARG A 106 -18.66 4.32 -3.29
N PHE A 107 -17.92 4.50 -2.18
CA PHE A 107 -16.47 4.52 -2.19
C PHE A 107 -15.92 3.09 -2.28
N SER A 108 -14.95 2.88 -3.15
CA SER A 108 -14.12 1.67 -3.13
C SER A 108 -12.68 2.02 -3.44
N LEU A 109 -11.77 1.34 -2.75
CA LEU A 109 -10.35 1.37 -3.04
C LEU A 109 -9.87 -0.06 -3.20
N THR A 110 -9.23 -0.36 -4.32
CA THR A 110 -8.64 -1.67 -4.58
C THR A 110 -7.15 -1.51 -4.79
N ILE A 111 -6.36 -2.32 -4.09
CA ILE A 111 -4.91 -2.42 -4.24
C ILE A 111 -4.61 -3.82 -4.75
N GLU A 112 -4.07 -3.93 -5.95
CA GLU A 112 -3.55 -5.17 -6.50
C GLU A 112 -2.02 -5.07 -6.52
N THR A 113 -1.35 -6.04 -5.92
CA THR A 113 0.11 -6.06 -5.84
C THR A 113 0.67 -7.28 -6.54
N VAL A 114 1.66 -7.07 -7.40
CA VAL A 114 2.49 -8.13 -7.98
C VAL A 114 3.93 -7.90 -7.55
N HIS A 115 4.54 -8.90 -6.92
CA HIS A 115 5.95 -8.86 -6.56
C HIS A 115 6.79 -9.58 -7.63
N LYS A 116 7.84 -8.93 -8.14
CA LYS A 116 8.77 -9.53 -9.12
C LYS A 116 10.22 -9.33 -8.71
N ALA A 117 11.07 -10.29 -9.06
CA ALA A 117 12.53 -10.19 -8.90
C ALA A 117 13.12 -9.34 -10.04
N ASP A 118 12.80 -8.04 -10.03
CA ASP A 118 13.34 -7.04 -10.96
C ASP A 118 13.47 -5.67 -10.25
N ASN A 119 13.99 -4.69 -10.98
CA ASN A 119 14.25 -3.31 -10.53
C ASN A 119 13.18 -2.31 -10.99
N GLY A 120 11.94 -2.74 -11.27
CA GLY A 120 10.84 -1.83 -11.61
C GLY A 120 10.61 -1.60 -13.11
N CYS A 121 11.34 -2.31 -13.96
CA CYS A 121 11.26 -2.16 -15.42
C CYS A 121 10.16 -3.00 -16.09
N SER A 122 9.47 -3.89 -15.38
CA SER A 122 8.40 -4.69 -15.99
C SER A 122 7.17 -3.82 -16.28
N GLU A 123 6.69 -3.87 -17.52
CA GLU A 123 5.46 -3.19 -17.93
C GLU A 123 4.22 -4.07 -17.83
N ASN A 124 3.09 -3.44 -17.54
CA ASN A 124 1.75 -4.03 -17.47
C ASN A 124 1.68 -5.38 -16.73
N VAL A 125 2.34 -5.50 -15.57
CA VAL A 125 2.41 -6.76 -14.80
C VAL A 125 1.04 -7.24 -14.29
N HIS A 126 0.07 -6.32 -14.22
CA HIS A 126 -1.31 -6.59 -13.82
C HIS A 126 -2.21 -7.06 -14.98
N GLY A 127 -1.71 -7.06 -16.23
CA GLY A 127 -2.48 -7.49 -17.40
C GLY A 127 -3.67 -6.58 -17.72
N LEU A 128 -3.52 -5.27 -17.51
CA LEU A 128 -4.56 -4.29 -17.81
C LEU A 128 -4.90 -4.26 -19.30
N SER A 129 -6.17 -3.95 -19.58
CA SER A 129 -6.64 -3.64 -20.94
C SER A 129 -5.95 -2.38 -21.48
N LYS A 130 -5.97 -2.18 -22.80
CA LYS A 130 -5.34 -1.01 -23.44
C LYS A 130 -5.86 0.31 -22.87
N ASP A 131 -7.17 0.41 -22.62
CA ASP A 131 -7.80 1.64 -22.13
C ASP A 131 -7.39 1.95 -20.68
N LEU A 132 -7.39 0.93 -19.80
CA LEU A 132 -6.95 1.09 -18.42
C LEU A 132 -5.44 1.37 -18.33
N LEU A 133 -4.65 0.71 -19.17
CA LEU A 133 -3.21 0.92 -19.24
C LEU A 133 -2.87 2.36 -19.70
N ALA A 134 -3.64 2.91 -20.63
CA ALA A 134 -3.50 4.30 -21.09
C ALA A 134 -3.92 5.32 -20.01
N ALA A 135 -4.90 4.99 -19.17
CA ALA A 135 -5.34 5.84 -18.07
C ALA A 135 -4.43 5.76 -16.83
N ARG A 136 -3.69 4.66 -16.65
CA ARG A 136 -2.79 4.40 -15.52
C ARG A 136 -1.66 5.41 -15.44
N GLN A 137 -1.53 6.05 -14.29
CA GLN A 137 -0.34 6.85 -13.95
C GLN A 137 0.67 5.96 -13.21
N VAL A 138 1.91 5.91 -13.68
CA VAL A 138 2.98 5.15 -13.03
C VAL A 138 3.85 6.09 -12.21
N GLU A 139 4.15 5.70 -10.97
CA GLU A 139 5.03 6.43 -10.07
C GLU A 139 6.06 5.47 -9.47
N ILE A 140 7.33 5.85 -9.54
CA ILE A 140 8.43 5.07 -8.97
C ILE A 140 8.76 5.67 -7.61
N ILE A 141 8.72 4.83 -6.57
CA ILE A 141 9.03 5.23 -5.21
C ILE A 141 10.48 4.82 -4.89
N ASP A 142 11.35 5.81 -4.74
CA ASP A 142 12.71 5.58 -4.27
C ASP A 142 12.77 5.70 -2.74
N ILE A 143 12.91 4.54 -2.08
CA ILE A 143 13.01 4.46 -0.61
C ILE A 143 14.24 5.18 -0.04
N ALA A 144 15.28 5.44 -0.85
CA ALA A 144 16.48 6.16 -0.43
C ALA A 144 16.42 7.66 -0.68
N SER A 145 15.34 8.16 -1.32
CA SER A 145 15.18 9.56 -1.61
C SER A 145 15.08 10.39 -0.33
N ALA A 146 15.95 11.38 -0.20
CA ALA A 146 15.90 12.39 0.86
C ALA A 146 14.90 13.52 0.54
N ALA A 147 14.26 13.48 -0.65
CA ALA A 147 13.31 14.51 -1.04
C ALA A 147 12.12 14.52 -0.08
N ARG A 148 11.77 15.72 0.39
CA ARG A 148 10.48 15.95 1.03
C ARG A 148 9.38 16.01 -0.03
N ASP A 149 9.17 14.91 -0.71
CA ASP A 149 8.14 14.78 -1.73
C ASP A 149 6.74 14.78 -1.10
N TYR A 150 5.71 14.79 -1.95
CA TYR A 150 4.32 14.71 -1.51
C TYR A 150 4.10 13.54 -0.52
N TRP A 151 4.76 12.41 -0.72
CA TRP A 151 4.62 11.23 0.12
C TRP A 151 5.28 11.37 1.48
N SER A 152 6.42 12.05 1.58
CA SER A 152 7.04 12.36 2.88
C SER A 152 6.13 13.21 3.78
N TYR A 153 5.32 14.10 3.18
CA TYR A 153 4.31 14.91 3.88
C TYR A 153 3.09 14.06 4.27
N VAL A 154 2.68 13.16 3.39
CA VAL A 154 1.44 12.39 3.50
C VAL A 154 1.57 11.12 4.38
N VAL A 155 2.68 10.40 4.25
CA VAL A 155 2.98 9.12 4.93
C VAL A 155 3.84 9.34 6.18
N GLY A 156 4.48 10.51 6.30
CA GLY A 156 5.36 10.88 7.39
C GLY A 156 6.84 10.62 7.06
N SER A 157 7.73 11.37 7.71
CA SER A 157 9.17 11.23 7.48
C SER A 157 9.70 9.94 8.09
N ASN A 158 10.36 9.11 7.29
CA ASN A 158 11.20 8.04 7.82
C ASN A 158 12.40 8.67 8.55
N ASN A 159 12.61 8.33 9.81
CA ASN A 159 13.76 8.81 10.59
C ASN A 159 15.07 8.11 10.18
N MET A 160 14.99 7.13 9.27
CA MET A 160 16.13 6.35 8.78
C MET A 160 16.70 6.96 7.49
N ASP A 161 17.96 7.36 7.52
CA ASP A 161 18.69 7.78 6.33
C ASP A 161 19.35 6.56 5.65
N PHE A 162 18.71 6.03 4.60
CA PHE A 162 19.21 4.85 3.88
C PHE A 162 20.52 5.11 3.10
N THR A 163 20.87 6.38 2.86
CA THR A 163 22.16 6.75 2.27
C THR A 163 23.32 6.58 3.26
N LYS A 164 23.02 6.39 4.55
CA LYS A 164 23.99 6.15 5.63
C LYS A 164 23.83 4.80 6.31
N PHE A 165 22.65 4.20 6.22
CA PHE A 165 22.37 2.92 6.85
C PHE A 165 23.13 1.77 6.19
N ARG A 166 23.72 0.90 7.01
CA ARG A 166 24.26 -0.38 6.58
C ARG A 166 23.82 -1.47 7.56
N SER A 167 23.26 -2.54 7.02
CA SER A 167 22.86 -3.71 7.81
C SER A 167 24.10 -4.41 8.36
N LEU A 168 24.18 -4.57 9.69
CA LEU A 168 25.25 -5.32 10.34
C LEU A 168 25.20 -6.83 10.02
N LYS A 169 23.99 -7.36 9.76
CA LYS A 169 23.79 -8.81 9.51
C LYS A 169 24.08 -9.20 8.06
N THR A 170 23.69 -8.37 7.11
CA THR A 170 23.76 -8.69 5.67
C THR A 170 24.78 -7.86 4.91
N GLY A 171 25.29 -6.78 5.50
CA GLY A 171 26.21 -5.85 4.85
C GLY A 171 25.58 -4.93 3.81
N ARG A 172 24.28 -5.08 3.50
CA ARG A 172 23.54 -4.25 2.51
C ARG A 172 23.43 -2.80 2.95
N GLY A 173 23.36 -1.91 1.97
CA GLY A 173 23.47 -0.47 2.15
C GLY A 173 24.93 -0.01 2.30
N PRO A 174 25.20 1.30 2.22
CA PRO A 174 24.23 2.38 2.00
C PRO A 174 23.60 2.36 0.60
N LEU A 175 22.37 2.87 0.50
CA LEU A 175 21.66 3.04 -0.76
C LEU A 175 22.01 4.43 -1.32
N LEU A 176 22.88 4.45 -2.33
CA LEU A 176 23.31 5.67 -3.02
C LEU A 176 22.51 5.89 -4.30
N GLU A 177 22.73 7.01 -4.99
CA GLU A 177 22.10 7.28 -6.28
C GLU A 177 22.33 6.12 -7.27
N GLY A 178 21.23 5.65 -7.88
CA GLY A 178 21.24 4.51 -8.81
C GLY A 178 21.45 3.14 -8.14
N TRP A 179 21.19 3.02 -6.83
CA TRP A 179 21.33 1.74 -6.11
C TRP A 179 20.45 0.63 -6.70
N GLN A 180 19.28 0.98 -7.25
CA GLN A 180 18.32 0.05 -7.83
C GLN A 180 18.92 -0.80 -8.95
N ASP A 181 19.85 -0.25 -9.73
CA ASP A 181 20.48 -0.93 -10.87
C ASP A 181 21.70 -1.77 -10.47
N ARG A 182 22.21 -1.58 -9.25
CA ARG A 182 23.44 -2.21 -8.75
C ARG A 182 23.19 -3.19 -7.60
N CYS A 183 21.96 -3.23 -7.08
CA CYS A 183 21.60 -4.08 -5.96
C CYS A 183 21.31 -5.51 -6.42
N ASP A 184 21.88 -6.47 -5.71
CA ASP A 184 21.55 -7.88 -5.82
C ASP A 184 21.61 -8.51 -4.42
N PRO A 185 20.53 -9.12 -3.91
CA PRO A 185 19.23 -9.28 -4.56
C PRO A 185 18.43 -7.97 -4.66
N VAL A 186 17.53 -7.93 -5.65
CA VAL A 186 16.56 -6.85 -5.86
C VAL A 186 15.18 -7.43 -6.19
N MET A 187 14.14 -6.76 -5.71
CA MET A 187 12.75 -7.05 -6.07
C MET A 187 11.97 -5.74 -6.17
N THR A 188 10.82 -5.80 -6.84
CA THR A 188 9.89 -4.68 -6.93
C THR A 188 8.49 -5.13 -6.55
N ALA A 189 7.83 -4.35 -5.70
CA ALA A 189 6.40 -4.43 -5.47
C ALA A 189 5.69 -3.45 -6.43
N TYR A 190 4.95 -3.99 -7.40
CA TYR A 190 4.09 -3.22 -8.30
C TYR A 190 2.71 -3.14 -7.67
N LYS A 191 2.36 -2.00 -7.08
CA LYS A 191 1.08 -1.75 -6.40
C LYS A 191 0.17 -0.92 -7.29
N LEU A 192 -0.80 -1.56 -7.93
CA LEU A 192 -1.86 -0.88 -8.67
C LEU A 192 -2.99 -0.51 -7.72
N VAL A 193 -3.19 0.79 -7.53
CA VAL A 193 -4.27 1.37 -6.72
C VAL A 193 -5.35 1.91 -7.65
N THR A 194 -6.57 1.41 -7.46
CA THR A 194 -7.77 1.88 -8.14
C THR A 194 -8.73 2.45 -7.11
N ILE A 195 -9.10 3.73 -7.25
CA ILE A 195 -10.01 4.42 -6.32
C ILE A 195 -11.23 4.91 -7.09
N ASP A 196 -12.42 4.59 -6.60
CA ASP A 196 -13.68 5.17 -7.05
C ASP A 196 -14.37 5.87 -5.88
N ALA A 197 -14.56 7.18 -5.98
CA ALA A 197 -15.28 7.99 -5.00
C ALA A 197 -16.29 8.91 -5.72
N PRO A 198 -17.44 8.40 -6.18
CA PRO A 198 -18.37 9.13 -7.03
C PRO A 198 -19.29 10.06 -6.22
N TYR A 199 -18.68 10.91 -5.39
CA TYR A 199 -19.32 11.90 -4.53
C TYR A 199 -19.10 13.31 -5.08
N TRP A 200 -20.21 14.00 -5.38
CA TRP A 200 -20.15 15.36 -5.90
C TRP A 200 -19.62 16.33 -4.84
N GLY A 201 -18.73 17.25 -5.23
CA GLY A 201 -18.14 18.27 -4.37
C GLY A 201 -16.89 17.84 -3.58
N PHE A 202 -16.80 16.60 -3.09
CA PHE A 202 -15.69 16.16 -2.23
C PHE A 202 -15.04 14.80 -2.56
N GLY A 203 -15.49 14.10 -3.62
CA GLY A 203 -14.92 12.82 -4.04
C GLY A 203 -13.41 12.86 -4.24
N TYR A 204 -12.89 13.91 -4.88
CA TYR A 204 -11.43 14.10 -5.06
C TYR A 204 -10.66 14.18 -3.73
N ARG A 205 -11.25 14.79 -2.68
CA ARG A 205 -10.61 14.87 -1.36
C ARG A 205 -10.58 13.50 -0.68
N LEU A 206 -11.62 12.69 -0.85
CA LEU A 206 -11.60 11.29 -0.40
C LEU A 206 -10.53 10.50 -1.16
N GLU A 207 -10.47 10.64 -2.48
CA GLU A 207 -9.44 9.98 -3.31
C GLU A 207 -8.03 10.29 -2.81
N GLN A 208 -7.70 11.57 -2.58
CA GLN A 208 -6.39 11.96 -2.05
C GLN A 208 -6.14 11.42 -0.62
N THR A 209 -7.16 11.47 0.24
CA THR A 209 -7.05 11.01 1.63
C THR A 209 -6.76 9.52 1.71
N PHE A 210 -7.33 8.70 0.83
CA PHE A 210 -7.15 7.24 0.87
C PHE A 210 -5.99 6.74 0.00
N LEU A 211 -5.61 7.48 -1.04
CA LEU A 211 -4.40 7.19 -1.81
C LEU A 211 -3.15 7.22 -0.92
N ALA A 212 -3.09 8.18 0.01
CA ALA A 212 -2.08 8.29 1.05
C ALA A 212 -1.84 7.01 1.86
N VAL A 213 -2.92 6.31 2.21
CA VAL A 213 -2.91 5.15 3.12
C VAL A 213 -2.55 3.86 2.38
N SER A 214 -2.50 3.90 1.04
CA SER A 214 -2.37 2.72 0.18
C SER A 214 -0.92 2.35 -0.17
N ILE A 215 0.03 3.23 0.15
CA ILE A 215 1.46 3.11 -0.22
C ILE A 215 2.25 2.41 0.89
#